data_AF-A0A418EIM3-F1
#
_entry.id   AF-A0A418EIM3-F1
#
_cell.length_a   1.000
_cell.length_b   1.000
_cell.length_c   1.000
_cell.angle_alpha   90.00
_cell.angle_beta   90.00
_cell.angle_gamma   90.00
#
_symmetry.space_group_name_H-M   'P 1'
#
loop_
_entity.id
_entity.type
_entity.pdbx_description
1 polymer ?
#
loop_
_entity_poly.entity_id
_entity_poly.type
_entity_poly.pdbx_seq_one_letter_code
_entity_poly.pdbx_strand_id
1 'polypeptide(L)'
;MTTAMQRRHEQDQQQHSDEHDIVDVGNDSEGEETKDDDVVVGADGMYSESFSAQEIALERMAAEATEALARLPTLERLAELRSIEDVQVRRQKTKDVHALLLREWKQDRRWGGMGRHLVEDIHVSFRRGFEMLVKEGEMRQEVNVSSFRQLDNSLHHHHSIEDHSWFPRLKQLHPESRSEVDILERDHRKLIELEARVASGDYDALVEFVEHLMDHLNREEMLSVPWLLEGTGGL
;
A
#
# COMPACT_ATOMS: atom_id res chain seq x y z
N MET A 1 -5.20 -53.31 -17.58
CA MET A 1 -4.54 -52.36 -16.66
C MET A 1 -5.25 -51.01 -16.76
N THR A 2 -6.45 -50.91 -16.19
CA THR A 2 -7.37 -49.77 -16.37
C THR A 2 -8.35 -49.75 -15.20
N THR A 3 -7.88 -49.26 -14.04
CA THR A 3 -8.77 -49.05 -12.87
C THR A 3 -8.19 -48.07 -11.84
N ALA A 4 -6.90 -47.70 -11.96
CA ALA A 4 -6.24 -46.76 -11.05
C ALA A 4 -6.28 -45.29 -11.54
N MET A 5 -6.41 -45.04 -12.84
CA MET A 5 -6.46 -43.66 -13.39
C MET A 5 -7.85 -43.02 -13.33
N GLN A 6 -8.93 -43.81 -13.31
CA GLN A 6 -10.30 -43.26 -13.20
C GLN A 6 -10.64 -42.78 -11.78
N ARG A 7 -10.07 -43.40 -10.74
CA ARG A 7 -10.33 -42.98 -9.34
C ARG A 7 -9.66 -41.67 -8.92
N ARG A 8 -8.63 -41.21 -9.63
CA ARG A 8 -8.00 -39.90 -9.35
C ARG A 8 -8.77 -38.73 -9.96
N HIS A 9 -9.52 -38.95 -11.03
CA HIS A 9 -10.31 -37.87 -11.65
C HIS A 9 -11.65 -37.60 -10.95
N GLU A 10 -12.17 -38.57 -10.20
CA GLU A 10 -13.39 -38.40 -9.39
C GLU A 10 -13.13 -37.71 -8.04
N GLN A 11 -11.90 -37.76 -7.49
CA GLN A 11 -11.55 -37.04 -6.26
C GLN A 11 -11.26 -35.54 -6.47
N ASP A 12 -10.77 -35.15 -7.65
CA ASP A 12 -10.48 -33.74 -7.98
C ASP A 12 -11.75 -32.94 -8.38
N GLN A 13 -12.86 -33.61 -8.73
CA GLN A 13 -14.14 -32.94 -9.00
C GLN A 13 -15.02 -32.76 -7.75
N GLN A 14 -14.67 -33.38 -6.63
CA GLN A 14 -15.43 -33.31 -5.37
C GLN A 14 -14.84 -32.34 -4.34
N GLN A 15 -13.72 -31.68 -4.65
CA GLN A 15 -13.16 -30.59 -3.84
C GLN A 15 -13.49 -29.19 -4.40
N HIS A 16 -14.26 -29.11 -5.49
CA HIS A 16 -14.60 -27.86 -6.16
C HIS A 16 -16.09 -27.44 -6.03
N SER A 17 -16.85 -28.01 -5.08
CA SER A 17 -18.28 -27.67 -4.90
C SER A 17 -18.64 -26.99 -3.57
N ASP A 18 -17.75 -26.94 -2.59
CA ASP A 18 -18.11 -26.52 -1.22
C ASP A 18 -17.24 -25.34 -0.77
N GLU A 19 -17.51 -24.15 -1.29
CA GLU A 19 -17.18 -22.86 -0.63
C GLU A 19 -17.90 -21.69 -1.34
N HIS A 20 -19.22 -21.77 -1.36
CA HIS A 20 -20.10 -20.60 -1.50
C HIS A 20 -21.03 -20.60 -0.30
N ASP A 21 -20.67 -19.85 0.74
CA ASP A 21 -21.64 -19.31 1.71
C ASP A 21 -21.00 -18.10 2.40
N ILE A 22 -21.21 -16.93 1.80
CA ILE A 22 -21.04 -15.63 2.46
C ILE A 22 -22.22 -15.52 3.43
N VAL A 23 -21.93 -15.60 4.73
CA VAL A 23 -22.93 -15.35 5.78
C VAL A 23 -23.29 -13.86 5.80
N ASP A 24 -24.50 -13.62 5.32
CA ASP A 24 -25.32 -12.43 5.53
C ASP A 24 -25.70 -12.34 7.02
N VAL A 25 -25.13 -11.37 7.74
CA VAL A 25 -25.57 -11.06 9.11
C VAL A 25 -26.71 -10.06 9.01
N GLY A 26 -27.88 -10.62 8.71
CA GLY A 26 -29.17 -9.97 8.80
C GLY A 26 -29.44 -9.48 10.21
N ASN A 27 -29.50 -8.16 10.29
CA ASN A 27 -30.12 -7.33 11.31
C ASN A 27 -31.58 -7.76 11.54
N ASP A 28 -31.97 -8.04 12.79
CA ASP A 28 -33.35 -7.91 13.28
C ASP A 28 -33.40 -8.00 14.82
N SER A 29 -33.79 -6.90 15.47
CA SER A 29 -34.55 -6.92 16.72
C SER A 29 -35.26 -5.58 16.87
N GLU A 30 -36.58 -5.63 16.66
CA GLU A 30 -37.55 -4.60 16.97
C GLU A 30 -37.84 -4.52 18.49
N GLY A 31 -38.35 -3.36 18.92
CA GLY A 31 -38.91 -3.07 20.24
C GLY A 31 -38.05 -2.07 21.01
N GLU A 32 -38.52 -0.94 21.50
CA GLU A 32 -39.88 -0.52 21.85
C GLU A 32 -39.84 1.01 22.08
N GLU A 33 -40.89 1.74 21.68
CA GLU A 33 -41.07 3.16 21.98
C GLU A 33 -41.27 3.37 23.49
N THR A 34 -40.51 4.29 24.09
CA THR A 34 -41.02 5.15 25.15
C THR A 34 -40.57 6.59 24.92
N LYS A 35 -41.54 7.48 24.77
CA LYS A 35 -41.40 8.93 24.96
C LYS A 35 -41.37 9.19 26.46
N ASP A 36 -40.49 10.08 26.90
CA ASP A 36 -40.88 11.24 27.70
C ASP A 36 -39.70 12.22 27.82
N ASP A 37 -40.08 13.49 27.78
CA ASP A 37 -39.25 14.69 27.77
C ASP A 37 -38.35 14.82 29.01
N ASP A 38 -37.11 15.29 28.82
CA ASP A 38 -36.61 16.36 29.68
C ASP A 38 -35.51 17.19 29.04
N VAL A 39 -35.71 18.50 29.14
CA VAL A 39 -34.86 19.57 28.65
C VAL A 39 -33.67 19.74 29.58
N VAL A 40 -32.44 19.55 29.08
CA VAL A 40 -31.28 20.28 29.58
C VAL A 40 -30.41 20.73 28.41
N VAL A 41 -30.51 22.02 28.11
CA VAL A 41 -29.60 22.75 27.24
C VAL A 41 -28.24 22.84 27.94
N GLY A 42 -27.34 21.91 27.61
CA GLY A 42 -25.92 21.97 27.95
C GLY A 42 -25.14 22.35 26.69
N ALA A 43 -24.73 23.61 26.62
CA ALA A 43 -23.83 24.11 25.59
C ALA A 43 -22.43 23.50 25.80
N ASP A 44 -22.19 22.31 25.25
CA ASP A 44 -20.83 21.77 25.16
C ASP A 44 -20.16 22.35 23.92
N GLY A 45 -19.17 23.19 24.20
CA GLY A 45 -18.40 23.93 23.24
C GLY A 45 -17.84 23.04 22.15
N MET A 46 -18.24 23.32 20.91
CA MET A 46 -17.40 23.02 19.77
C MET A 46 -16.08 23.77 19.99
N TYR A 47 -15.05 23.06 20.41
CA TYR A 47 -13.67 23.45 20.15
C TYR A 47 -13.48 23.42 18.63
N SER A 48 -13.92 24.49 17.98
CA SER A 48 -13.34 24.91 16.71
C SER A 48 -11.89 25.23 17.03
N GLU A 49 -10.99 24.30 16.75
CA GLU A 49 -9.55 24.60 16.65
C GLU A 49 -9.42 25.67 15.56
N SER A 50 -9.46 26.92 15.99
CA SER A 50 -9.23 28.07 15.13
C SER A 50 -7.73 28.14 14.91
N PHE A 51 -7.27 27.48 13.84
CA PHE A 51 -5.90 27.60 13.38
C PHE A 51 -5.54 29.08 13.24
N SER A 52 -4.39 29.44 13.78
CA SER A 52 -3.85 30.78 13.62
C SER A 52 -3.60 31.07 12.13
N ALA A 53 -3.66 32.34 11.73
CA ALA A 53 -3.34 32.74 10.37
C ALA A 53 -1.94 32.28 9.91
N GLN A 54 -1.03 32.06 10.87
CA GLN A 54 0.31 31.56 10.64
C GLN A 54 0.34 30.06 10.34
N GLU A 55 -0.44 29.24 11.05
CA GLU A 55 -0.59 27.81 10.77
C GLU A 55 -1.24 27.58 9.39
N ILE A 56 -2.28 28.34 9.06
CA ILE A 56 -2.93 28.29 7.75
C ILE A 56 -1.94 28.64 6.62
N ALA A 57 -1.07 29.63 6.85
CA ALA A 57 -0.05 30.01 5.87
C ALA A 57 1.00 28.91 5.70
N LEU A 58 1.45 28.29 6.78
CA LEU A 58 2.41 27.18 6.76
C LEU A 58 1.83 25.96 6.03
N GLU A 59 0.59 25.59 6.31
CA GLU A 59 -0.10 24.49 5.62
C GLU A 59 -0.24 24.76 4.12
N ARG A 60 -0.59 25.99 3.74
CA ARG A 60 -0.67 26.39 2.32
C ARG A 60 0.68 26.27 1.63
N MET A 61 1.75 26.78 2.25
CA MET A 61 3.10 26.68 1.68
C MET A 61 3.53 25.21 1.54
N ALA A 62 3.20 24.36 2.53
CA ALA A 62 3.50 22.95 2.48
C ALA A 62 2.73 22.22 1.35
N ALA A 63 1.46 22.58 1.12
CA ALA A 63 0.66 22.06 0.02
C ALA A 63 1.20 22.50 -1.35
N GLU A 64 1.53 23.79 -1.51
CA GLU A 64 2.13 24.33 -2.73
C GLU A 64 3.47 23.65 -3.06
N ALA A 65 4.30 23.38 -2.06
CA ALA A 65 5.55 22.64 -2.23
C ALA A 65 5.32 21.19 -2.71
N THR A 66 4.31 20.51 -2.16
CA THR A 66 3.94 19.15 -2.60
C THR A 66 3.45 19.16 -4.05
N GLU A 67 2.60 20.12 -4.43
CA GLU A 67 2.13 20.26 -5.82
C GLU A 67 3.27 20.56 -6.79
N ALA A 68 4.23 21.40 -6.38
CA ALA A 68 5.40 21.71 -7.19
C ALA A 68 6.23 20.43 -7.46
N LEU A 69 6.45 19.59 -6.45
CA LEU A 69 7.12 18.30 -6.61
C LEU A 69 6.33 17.35 -7.51
N ALA A 70 5.01 17.29 -7.37
CA ALA A 70 4.16 16.44 -8.21
C ALA A 70 4.26 16.81 -9.70
N ARG A 71 4.49 18.10 -10.03
CA ARG A 71 4.63 18.56 -11.43
C ARG A 71 6.00 18.28 -12.05
N LEU A 72 7.02 17.92 -11.28
CA LEU A 72 8.34 17.60 -11.81
C LEU A 72 8.32 16.33 -12.66
N PRO A 73 9.23 16.19 -13.66
CA PRO A 73 9.47 14.91 -14.33
C PRO A 73 9.78 13.79 -13.32
N THR A 74 9.39 12.54 -13.63
CA THR A 74 9.47 11.40 -12.69
C THR A 74 10.84 11.26 -12.00
N LEU A 75 11.93 11.30 -12.76
CA LEU A 75 13.28 11.11 -12.20
C LEU A 75 13.75 12.31 -11.37
N GLU A 76 13.42 13.53 -11.80
CA GLU A 76 13.71 14.75 -11.03
C GLU A 76 12.93 14.75 -9.72
N ARG A 77 11.64 14.39 -9.76
CA ARG A 77 10.79 14.25 -8.57
C ARG A 77 11.36 13.26 -7.56
N LEU A 78 11.75 12.06 -8.01
CA LEU A 78 12.33 11.04 -7.13
C LEU A 78 13.68 11.50 -6.55
N ALA A 79 14.49 12.21 -7.33
CA ALA A 79 15.74 12.80 -6.86
C ALA A 79 15.51 13.88 -5.79
N GLU A 80 14.55 14.77 -5.99
CA GLU A 80 14.18 15.80 -5.01
C GLU A 80 13.63 15.19 -3.73
N LEU A 81 12.74 14.21 -3.82
CA LEU A 81 12.24 13.47 -2.64
C LEU A 81 13.39 12.82 -1.87
N ARG A 82 14.34 12.19 -2.56
CA ARG A 82 15.52 11.58 -1.95
C ARG A 82 16.43 12.60 -1.26
N SER A 83 16.48 13.84 -1.75
CA SER A 83 17.31 14.90 -1.17
C SER A 83 16.87 15.33 0.23
N ILE A 84 15.62 15.00 0.62
CA ILE A 84 15.10 15.26 1.96
C ILE A 84 15.85 14.36 2.96
N GLU A 85 16.65 14.97 3.83
CA GLU A 85 17.52 14.26 4.78
C GLU A 85 16.72 13.51 5.86
N ASP A 86 15.72 14.16 6.45
CA ASP A 86 14.85 13.55 7.46
C ASP A 86 13.97 12.48 6.81
N VAL A 87 14.14 11.24 7.26
CA VAL A 87 13.45 10.08 6.69
C VAL A 87 11.93 10.15 6.88
N GLN A 88 11.45 10.67 8.01
CA GLN A 88 10.01 10.73 8.28
C GLN A 88 9.35 11.83 7.46
N VAL A 89 10.00 13.00 7.37
CA VAL A 89 9.56 14.08 6.47
C VAL A 89 9.57 13.60 5.02
N ARG A 90 10.62 12.88 4.60
CA ARG A 90 10.71 12.31 3.25
C ARG A 90 9.56 11.37 2.96
N ARG A 91 9.32 10.36 3.81
CA ARG A 91 8.25 9.37 3.64
C ARG A 91 6.87 10.03 3.57
N GLN A 92 6.61 10.98 4.46
CA GLN A 92 5.36 11.73 4.44
C GLN A 92 5.22 12.53 3.13
N LYS A 93 6.28 13.21 2.69
CA LYS A 93 6.26 13.95 1.43
C LYS A 93 6.07 13.03 0.22
N THR A 94 6.73 11.88 0.18
CA THR A 94 6.53 10.84 -0.84
C THR A 94 5.06 10.42 -0.89
N LYS A 95 4.45 10.14 0.27
CA LYS A 95 3.03 9.76 0.36
C LYS A 95 2.09 10.85 -0.16
N ASP A 96 2.33 12.10 0.20
CA ASP A 96 1.50 13.24 -0.24
C ASP A 96 1.59 13.45 -1.76
N VAL A 97 2.80 13.40 -2.31
CA VAL A 97 3.04 13.51 -3.76
C VAL A 97 2.40 12.33 -4.49
N HIS A 98 2.54 11.12 -3.96
CA HIS A 98 1.91 9.92 -4.54
C HIS A 98 0.40 10.05 -4.62
N ALA A 99 -0.24 10.53 -3.56
CA ALA A 99 -1.69 10.73 -3.53
C ALA A 99 -2.18 11.76 -4.57
N LEU A 100 -1.38 12.79 -4.90
CA LEU A 100 -1.68 13.70 -6.01
C LEU A 100 -1.59 12.97 -7.35
N LEU A 101 -0.47 12.30 -7.61
CA LEU A 101 -0.22 11.59 -8.86
C LEU A 101 -1.24 10.48 -9.12
N LEU A 102 -1.63 9.74 -8.08
CA LEU A 102 -2.65 8.71 -8.18
C LEU A 102 -3.99 9.26 -8.67
N ARG A 103 -4.38 10.46 -8.21
CA ARG A 103 -5.60 11.12 -8.69
C ARG A 103 -5.49 11.52 -10.16
N GLU A 104 -4.31 11.94 -10.61
CA GLU A 104 -4.05 12.27 -12.01
C GLU A 104 -4.02 11.02 -12.90
N TRP A 105 -3.32 9.96 -12.49
CA TRP A 105 -3.22 8.71 -13.25
C TRP A 105 -4.59 8.07 -13.48
N LYS A 106 -5.48 8.10 -12.48
CA LYS A 106 -6.86 7.60 -12.61
C LYS A 106 -7.69 8.36 -13.64
N GLN A 107 -7.27 9.57 -14.04
CA GLN A 107 -7.90 10.37 -15.08
C GLN A 107 -7.25 10.17 -16.46
N ASP A 108 -6.08 9.50 -16.56
CA ASP A 108 -5.48 9.18 -17.86
C ASP A 108 -6.41 8.22 -18.61
N ARG A 109 -6.65 8.50 -19.90
CA ARG A 109 -7.48 7.66 -20.78
C ARG A 109 -6.98 6.21 -20.91
N ARG A 110 -5.72 5.95 -20.58
CA ARG A 110 -5.06 4.63 -20.61
C ARG A 110 -5.09 3.95 -19.25
N TRP A 111 -5.70 4.59 -18.24
CA TRP A 111 -5.98 3.95 -16.96
C TRP A 111 -6.92 2.75 -17.14
N GLY A 112 -6.64 1.69 -16.38
CA GLY A 112 -6.97 0.31 -16.78
C GLY A 112 -5.68 -0.44 -17.08
N GLY A 113 -5.72 -1.72 -17.45
CA GLY A 113 -4.52 -2.50 -17.72
C GLY A 113 -3.54 -2.60 -16.53
N MET A 114 -2.25 -2.74 -16.83
CA MET A 114 -1.25 -3.07 -15.81
C MET A 114 -0.97 -1.96 -14.80
N GLY A 115 -1.08 -0.68 -15.19
CA GLY A 115 -0.94 0.43 -14.24
C GLY A 115 -2.00 0.39 -13.14
N ARG A 116 -3.26 0.13 -13.52
CA ARG A 116 -4.34 -0.07 -12.55
C ARG A 116 -4.13 -1.32 -11.72
N HIS A 117 -3.79 -2.45 -12.37
CA HIS A 117 -3.62 -3.72 -11.67
C HIS A 117 -2.53 -3.66 -10.60
N LEU A 118 -1.38 -3.05 -10.92
CA LEU A 118 -0.29 -2.83 -9.96
C LEU A 118 -0.79 -2.07 -8.73
N VAL A 119 -1.46 -0.94 -8.94
CA VAL A 119 -1.83 -0.01 -7.86
C VAL A 119 -3.05 -0.46 -7.08
N GLU A 120 -4.11 -0.86 -7.77
CA GLU A 120 -5.45 -1.10 -7.20
C GLU A 120 -5.73 -2.56 -6.86
N ASP A 121 -4.95 -3.51 -7.36
CA ASP A 121 -5.15 -4.93 -7.07
C ASP A 121 -3.97 -5.50 -6.25
N ILE A 122 -2.73 -5.31 -6.72
CA ILE A 122 -1.53 -5.87 -6.08
C ILE A 122 -1.10 -5.03 -4.87
N HIS A 123 -0.62 -3.81 -5.08
CA HIS A 123 0.00 -3.00 -4.02
C HIS A 123 -0.98 -2.65 -2.90
N VAL A 124 -2.25 -2.36 -3.24
CA VAL A 124 -3.26 -2.07 -2.21
C VAL A 124 -3.46 -3.26 -1.26
N SER A 125 -3.29 -4.50 -1.74
CA SER A 125 -3.44 -5.70 -0.90
C SER A 125 -2.33 -5.76 0.16
N PHE A 126 -1.09 -5.46 -0.23
CA PHE A 126 0.05 -5.37 0.69
C PHE A 126 -0.13 -4.22 1.67
N ARG A 127 -0.50 -3.02 1.19
CA ARG A 127 -0.77 -1.85 2.06
C ARG A 127 -1.75 -2.21 3.16
N ARG A 128 -2.93 -2.71 2.79
CA ARG A 128 -3.99 -3.09 3.74
C ARG A 128 -3.55 -4.21 4.69
N GLY A 129 -2.93 -5.26 4.16
CA GLY A 129 -2.51 -6.41 4.96
C GLY A 129 -1.50 -6.03 6.04
N PHE A 130 -0.45 -5.30 5.66
CA PHE A 130 0.61 -4.90 6.59
C PHE A 130 0.19 -3.78 7.55
N GLU A 131 -0.61 -2.81 7.12
CA GLU A 131 -1.20 -1.80 8.02
C GLU A 131 -2.08 -2.45 9.10
N MET A 132 -2.87 -3.47 8.72
CA MET A 132 -3.69 -4.23 9.67
C MET A 132 -2.83 -4.97 10.69
N LEU A 133 -1.69 -5.56 10.28
CA LEU A 133 -0.76 -6.19 11.22
C LEU A 133 -0.18 -5.21 12.23
N VAL A 134 0.21 -4.00 11.79
CA VAL A 134 0.72 -2.96 12.71
C VAL A 134 -0.36 -2.56 13.70
N LYS A 135 -1.59 -2.33 13.23
CA LYS A 135 -2.73 -1.95 14.07
C LYS A 135 -3.10 -3.02 15.09
N GLU A 136 -3.16 -4.28 14.68
CA GLU A 136 -3.41 -5.41 15.58
C GLU A 136 -2.28 -5.59 16.59
N GLY A 137 -1.04 -5.43 16.14
CA GLY A 137 0.14 -5.54 17.00
C GLY A 137 0.24 -4.39 18.00
N GLU A 138 -0.19 -3.17 17.64
CA GLU A 138 -0.24 -2.01 18.56
C GLU A 138 -1.19 -2.29 19.72
N MET A 139 -2.40 -2.79 19.41
CA MET A 139 -3.41 -3.11 20.42
C MET A 139 -2.96 -4.21 21.37
N ARG A 140 -2.12 -5.14 20.91
CA ARG A 140 -1.68 -6.32 21.67
C ARG A 140 -0.26 -6.20 22.22
N GLN A 141 0.51 -5.20 21.78
CA GLN A 141 1.95 -5.06 21.99
C GLN A 141 2.76 -6.30 21.57
N GLU A 142 2.31 -6.99 20.52
CA GLU A 142 2.88 -8.26 20.05
C GLU A 142 2.79 -8.40 18.52
N VAL A 143 3.74 -9.09 17.91
CA VAL A 143 3.69 -9.42 16.47
C VAL A 143 2.95 -10.73 16.25
N ASN A 144 1.92 -10.71 15.39
CA ASN A 144 1.36 -11.95 14.84
C ASN A 144 2.29 -12.52 13.75
N VAL A 145 3.32 -13.26 14.18
CA VAL A 145 4.36 -13.80 13.29
C VAL A 145 3.80 -14.72 12.21
N SER A 146 2.72 -15.45 12.49
CA SER A 146 2.10 -16.35 11.50
C SER A 146 1.47 -15.56 10.36
N SER A 147 0.67 -14.54 10.67
CA SER A 147 0.05 -13.69 9.66
C SER A 147 1.08 -12.86 8.90
N PHE A 148 2.12 -12.37 9.59
CA PHE A 148 3.27 -11.71 8.96
C PHE A 148 3.90 -12.61 7.90
N ARG A 149 4.30 -13.85 8.24
CA ARG A 149 4.94 -14.78 7.29
C ARG A 149 4.07 -15.10 6.07
N GLN A 150 2.76 -15.19 6.24
CA GLN A 150 1.85 -15.45 5.11
C GLN A 150 1.85 -14.29 4.10
N LEU A 151 1.74 -13.05 4.59
CA LEU A 151 1.80 -11.86 3.73
C LEU A 151 3.19 -11.67 3.12
N ASP A 152 4.23 -11.87 3.93
CA ASP A 152 5.63 -11.74 3.53
C ASP A 152 6.01 -12.71 2.41
N ASN A 153 5.55 -13.97 2.46
CA ASN A 153 5.77 -14.92 1.37
C ASN A 153 5.17 -14.45 0.03
N SER A 154 4.00 -13.80 0.06
CA SER A 154 3.37 -13.22 -1.13
C SER A 154 4.17 -12.02 -1.65
N LEU A 155 4.67 -11.19 -0.72
CA LEU A 155 5.52 -10.05 -1.03
C LEU A 155 6.86 -10.49 -1.65
N HIS A 156 7.51 -11.53 -1.13
CA HIS A 156 8.71 -12.13 -1.71
C HIS A 156 8.48 -12.60 -3.14
N HIS A 157 7.35 -13.25 -3.40
CA HIS A 157 7.03 -13.71 -4.75
C HIS A 157 6.90 -12.52 -5.72
N HIS A 158 6.26 -11.44 -5.27
CA HIS A 158 6.11 -10.20 -6.03
C HIS A 158 7.47 -9.52 -6.31
N HIS A 159 8.29 -9.26 -5.29
CA HIS A 159 9.62 -8.69 -5.47
C HIS A 159 10.52 -9.60 -6.33
N SER A 160 10.37 -10.93 -6.25
CA SER A 160 11.10 -11.85 -7.12
C SER A 160 10.74 -11.67 -8.60
N ILE A 161 9.48 -11.37 -8.94
CA ILE A 161 9.10 -11.07 -10.32
C ILE A 161 9.73 -9.76 -10.77
N GLU A 162 9.76 -8.76 -9.89
CA GLU A 162 10.37 -7.48 -10.18
C GLU A 162 11.88 -7.60 -10.46
N ASP A 163 12.62 -8.17 -9.51
CA ASP A 163 14.07 -8.28 -9.56
C ASP A 163 14.55 -9.09 -10.78
N HIS A 164 13.80 -10.12 -11.18
CA HIS A 164 14.24 -11.04 -12.23
C HIS A 164 13.65 -10.72 -13.61
N SER A 165 12.56 -9.96 -13.69
CA SER A 165 11.86 -9.69 -14.95
C SER A 165 11.63 -8.20 -15.18
N TRP A 166 10.91 -7.54 -14.27
CA TRP A 166 10.45 -6.16 -14.49
C TRP A 166 11.59 -5.14 -14.46
N PHE A 167 12.39 -5.13 -13.39
CA PHE A 167 13.49 -4.19 -13.20
C PHE A 167 14.59 -4.34 -14.25
N PRO A 168 15.04 -5.54 -14.63
CA PRO A 168 15.95 -5.70 -15.76
C PRO A 168 15.41 -5.11 -17.07
N ARG A 169 14.12 -5.31 -17.35
CA ARG A 169 13.47 -4.77 -18.56
C ARG A 169 13.37 -3.25 -18.51
N LEU A 170 13.01 -2.69 -17.37
CA LEU A 170 12.94 -1.24 -17.14
C LEU A 170 14.33 -0.60 -17.35
N LYS A 171 15.39 -1.16 -16.75
CA LYS A 171 16.78 -0.71 -16.95
C LYS A 171 17.24 -0.81 -18.42
N GLN A 172 16.71 -1.75 -19.20
CA GLN A 172 17.03 -1.90 -20.61
C GLN A 172 16.34 -0.84 -21.48
N LEU A 173 15.05 -0.61 -21.24
CA LEU A 173 14.22 0.30 -22.05
C LEU A 173 14.41 1.77 -21.66
N HIS A 174 14.67 2.03 -20.39
CA HIS A 174 14.86 3.37 -19.82
C HIS A 174 16.15 3.42 -18.99
N PRO A 175 17.34 3.42 -19.62
CA PRO A 175 18.62 3.37 -18.92
C PRO A 175 18.82 4.51 -17.90
N GLU A 176 18.19 5.65 -18.13
CA GLU A 176 18.16 6.80 -17.23
C GLU A 176 17.50 6.49 -15.87
N SER A 177 16.61 5.50 -15.81
CA SER A 177 15.95 5.06 -14.58
C SER A 177 16.82 4.17 -13.71
N ARG A 178 17.98 3.71 -14.21
CA ARG A 178 18.80 2.68 -13.55
C ARG A 178 19.09 2.99 -12.08
N SER A 179 19.44 4.24 -11.76
CA SER A 179 19.73 4.65 -10.39
C SER A 179 18.54 4.53 -9.45
N GLU A 180 17.32 4.79 -9.95
CA GLU A 180 16.10 4.66 -9.16
C GLU A 180 15.73 3.18 -8.98
N VAL A 181 15.91 2.37 -10.02
CA VAL A 181 15.70 0.92 -9.90
C VAL A 181 16.71 0.28 -8.94
N ASP A 182 17.99 0.68 -8.98
CA ASP A 182 19.01 0.21 -8.03
C ASP A 182 18.68 0.62 -6.57
N ILE A 183 17.90 1.69 -6.36
CA ILE A 183 17.38 2.06 -5.05
C ILE A 183 16.25 1.10 -4.63
N LEU A 184 15.29 0.82 -5.51
CA LEU A 184 14.19 -0.10 -5.21
C LEU A 184 14.70 -1.52 -4.89
N GLU A 185 15.70 -2.02 -5.62
CA GLU A 185 16.36 -3.29 -5.32
C GLU A 185 17.10 -3.27 -3.96
N ARG A 186 17.59 -2.09 -3.51
CA ARG A 186 18.16 -1.95 -2.16
C ARG A 186 17.07 -1.99 -1.10
N ASP A 187 15.90 -1.42 -1.37
CA ASP A 187 14.76 -1.45 -0.47
C ASP A 187 14.31 -2.91 -0.22
N HIS A 188 14.25 -3.75 -1.28
CA HIS A 188 13.98 -5.19 -1.13
C HIS A 188 14.94 -5.87 -0.15
N ARG A 189 16.24 -5.59 -0.26
CA ARG A 189 17.25 -6.14 0.66
C ARG A 189 17.06 -5.67 2.10
N LYS A 190 16.68 -4.41 2.29
CA LYS A 190 16.40 -3.86 3.62
C LYS A 190 15.16 -4.50 4.24
N LEU A 191 14.13 -4.80 3.45
CA LEU A 191 12.96 -5.55 3.92
C LEU A 191 13.36 -6.95 4.39
N ILE A 192 14.18 -7.67 3.61
CA ILE A 192 14.74 -8.99 4.00
C ILE A 192 15.50 -8.92 5.34
N GLU A 193 16.30 -7.87 5.55
CA GLU A 193 17.01 -7.69 6.82
C GLU A 193 16.05 -7.49 8.02
N LEU A 194 14.93 -6.80 7.80
CA LEU A 194 13.92 -6.54 8.83
C LEU A 194 13.06 -7.78 9.14
N GLU A 195 12.77 -8.61 8.14
CA GLU A 195 11.97 -9.84 8.30
C GLU A 195 12.50 -10.74 9.41
N ALA A 196 13.82 -10.91 9.53
CA ALA A 196 14.42 -11.73 10.56
C ALA A 196 14.08 -11.24 11.98
N ARG A 197 14.02 -9.91 12.17
CA ARG A 197 13.64 -9.29 13.44
C ARG A 197 12.14 -9.44 13.68
N VAL A 198 11.30 -9.15 12.68
CA VAL A 198 9.85 -9.32 12.79
C VAL A 198 9.48 -10.77 13.11
N ALA A 199 10.15 -11.73 12.47
CA ALA A 199 9.94 -13.16 12.69
C ALA A 199 10.35 -13.63 14.10
N SER A 200 11.13 -12.83 14.83
CA SER A 200 11.47 -13.05 16.24
C SER A 200 10.47 -12.44 17.23
N GLY A 201 9.46 -11.72 16.73
CA GLY A 201 8.45 -11.04 17.54
C GLY A 201 8.73 -9.56 17.83
N ASP A 202 9.75 -8.97 17.20
CA ASP A 202 10.10 -7.55 17.37
C ASP A 202 9.03 -6.65 16.70
N TYR A 203 8.21 -6.00 17.53
CA TYR A 203 7.15 -5.10 17.06
C TYR A 203 7.68 -3.81 16.43
N ASP A 204 8.76 -3.24 16.97
CA ASP A 204 9.36 -2.03 16.40
C ASP A 204 9.93 -2.33 15.01
N ALA A 205 10.47 -3.53 14.80
CA ALA A 205 10.87 -3.99 13.47
C ALA A 205 9.68 -4.14 12.52
N LEU A 206 8.49 -4.55 13.00
CA LEU A 206 7.29 -4.61 12.18
C LEU A 206 6.88 -3.21 11.73
N VAL A 207 6.89 -2.24 12.64
CA VAL A 207 6.61 -0.84 12.30
C VAL A 207 7.62 -0.31 11.27
N GLU A 208 8.92 -0.54 11.51
CA GLU A 208 9.99 -0.13 10.58
C GLU A 208 9.82 -0.78 9.19
N PHE A 209 9.49 -2.08 9.15
CA PHE A 209 9.22 -2.84 7.92
C PHE A 209 8.07 -2.23 7.14
N VAL A 210 6.93 -1.98 7.80
CA VAL A 210 5.73 -1.45 7.15
C VAL A 210 5.96 -0.02 6.66
N GLU A 211 6.58 0.86 7.45
CA GLU A 211 6.90 2.21 6.99
C GLU A 211 7.85 2.21 5.79
N HIS A 212 8.82 1.30 5.76
CA HIS A 212 9.74 1.15 4.64
C HIS A 212 9.01 0.63 3.40
N LEU A 213 8.16 -0.39 3.55
CA LEU A 213 7.35 -0.94 2.47
C LEU A 213 6.40 0.11 1.87
N MET A 214 5.70 0.89 2.70
CA MET A 214 4.77 1.91 2.20
C MET A 214 5.46 2.96 1.32
N ASP A 215 6.66 3.39 1.74
CA ASP A 215 7.47 4.34 0.97
C ASP A 215 8.05 3.70 -0.30
N HIS A 216 8.52 2.46 -0.21
CA HIS A 216 8.99 1.68 -1.34
C HIS A 216 7.91 1.56 -2.42
N LEU A 217 6.71 1.07 -2.08
CA LEU A 217 5.59 0.92 -3.02
C LEU A 217 5.19 2.27 -3.65
N ASN A 218 5.21 3.37 -2.87
CA ASN A 218 4.92 4.70 -3.42
C ASN A 218 5.95 5.11 -4.48
N ARG A 219 7.24 4.93 -4.21
CA ARG A 219 8.32 5.29 -5.14
C ARG A 219 8.33 4.39 -6.36
N GLU A 220 8.07 3.10 -6.18
CA GLU A 220 7.95 2.15 -7.28
C GLU A 220 6.78 2.53 -8.20
N GLU A 221 5.60 2.82 -7.65
CA GLU A 221 4.44 3.25 -8.45
C GLU A 221 4.74 4.57 -9.19
N MET A 222 5.40 5.54 -8.55
CA MET A 222 5.82 6.79 -9.20
C MET A 222 6.75 6.56 -10.40
N LEU A 223 7.55 5.49 -10.37
CA LEU A 223 8.45 5.12 -11.45
C LEU A 223 7.74 4.29 -12.53
N SER A 224 7.02 3.25 -12.13
CA SER A 224 6.44 2.23 -13.00
C SER A 224 5.15 2.69 -13.69
N VAL A 225 4.27 3.42 -12.99
CA VAL A 225 2.95 3.79 -13.55
C VAL A 225 3.05 4.72 -14.76
N PRO A 226 3.88 5.79 -14.76
CA PRO A 226 4.04 6.60 -15.97
C PRO A 226 4.46 5.77 -17.19
N TRP A 227 5.40 4.85 -17.02
CA TRP A 227 5.85 3.95 -18.08
C TRP A 227 4.76 2.99 -18.58
N LEU A 228 3.96 2.46 -17.66
CA LEU A 228 2.80 1.61 -17.95
C LEU A 228 1.73 2.38 -18.74
N LEU A 229 1.45 3.62 -18.34
CA LEU A 229 0.51 4.48 -19.05
C LEU A 229 1.02 4.86 -20.43
N GLU A 230 2.32 5.09 -20.61
CA GLU A 230 2.94 5.35 -21.92
C GLU A 230 2.72 4.22 -22.94
N GLY A 231 2.30 3.03 -22.51
CA GLY A 231 2.03 1.89 -23.38
C GLY A 231 3.30 1.13 -23.79
N THR A 232 4.44 1.53 -23.24
CA THR A 232 5.74 0.86 -23.41
C THR A 232 5.99 -0.24 -22.38
N GLY A 233 5.11 -0.37 -21.36
CA GLY A 233 5.19 -1.31 -20.24
C GLY A 233 4.45 -2.65 -20.41
N GLY A 234 4.14 -3.07 -21.64
CA GLY A 234 3.63 -4.42 -21.87
C GLY A 234 4.71 -5.48 -21.62
N LEU A 235 4.41 -6.43 -20.72
CA LEU A 235 5.10 -7.72 -20.64
C LEU A 235 4.72 -8.61 -21.84
#